data_AF-A0A2S9FC88-F1
#
_entry.id   AF-A0A2S9FC88-F1
#
_cell.length_a   1.000
_cell.length_b   1.000
_cell.length_c   1.000
_cell.angle_alpha   90.00
_cell.angle_beta   90.00
_cell.angle_gamma   90.00
#
_symmetry.space_group_name_H-M   'P 1'
#
loop_
_entity.id
_entity.type
_entity.pdbx_description
1 polymer ?
#
loop_
_entity_poly.entity_id
_entity_poly.type
_entity_poly.pdbx_seq_one_letter_code
_entity_poly.pdbx_strand_id
1 'polypeptide(L)' 'MSACEDRGAVRPVIGLTTYLQQAQTGVWDVRASFLPAIYFEGVGMAGGISVLLPPQPADDAIA' A
#
# COMPACT_ATOMS: atom_id res chain seq x y z
N MET A 1 -0.53 10.09 -35.13
CA MET A 1 -0.33 9.43 -33.82
C MET A 1 -0.41 10.53 -32.78
N SER A 2 -1.65 10.93 -32.47
CA SER A 2 -1.94 12.07 -31.59
C SER A 2 -1.49 11.68 -30.18
N ALA A 3 -0.52 12.41 -29.63
CA ALA A 3 -0.18 12.31 -28.23
C ALA A 3 -1.46 12.57 -27.44
N CYS A 4 -1.84 11.63 -26.58
CA CYS A 4 -2.74 11.96 -25.49
C CYS A 4 -2.08 13.12 -24.72
N GLU A 5 -2.79 14.23 -24.60
CA GLU A 5 -2.32 15.36 -23.81
C GLU A 5 -1.94 14.89 -22.41
N ASP A 6 -0.72 15.21 -21.98
CA ASP A 6 -0.23 15.06 -20.61
C ASP A 6 -1.04 15.97 -19.69
N ARG A 7 -2.24 15.52 -19.31
CA ARG A 7 -2.92 15.96 -18.11
C ARG A 7 -2.06 15.49 -16.95
N GLY A 8 -1.03 16.27 -16.58
CA GLY A 8 0.00 15.97 -15.57
C GLY A 8 -0.27 14.65 -14.86
N ALA A 9 0.25 13.56 -15.44
CA ALA A 9 -0.26 12.21 -15.22
C ALA A 9 -0.51 11.93 -13.72
N VAL A 10 -1.79 11.82 -13.34
CA VAL A 10 -2.18 11.52 -11.96
C VAL A 10 -1.55 10.19 -11.56
N ARG A 11 -0.67 10.21 -10.57
CA ARG A 11 -0.04 8.98 -10.05
C ARG A 11 -1.13 8.10 -9.41
N PRO A 12 -1.27 6.83 -9.81
CA PRO A 12 -2.29 5.96 -9.24
C PRO A 12 -2.00 5.68 -7.77
N VAL A 13 -3.02 5.76 -6.93
CA VAL A 13 -2.95 5.41 -5.50
C VAL A 13 -3.42 3.97 -5.33
N ILE A 14 -2.54 3.11 -4.82
CA ILE A 14 -2.76 1.66 -4.74
C ILE A 14 -2.77 1.22 -3.27
N GLY A 15 -3.88 0.64 -2.84
CA GLY A 15 -4.01 0.01 -1.52
C GLY A 15 -3.29 -1.34 -1.47
N LEU A 16 -2.47 -1.55 -0.45
CA LEU A 16 -1.75 -2.79 -0.18
C LEU A 16 -2.17 -3.32 1.18
N THR A 17 -2.86 -4.46 1.21
CA THR A 17 -3.21 -5.14 2.47
C THR A 17 -1.95 -5.64 3.17
N THR A 18 -1.91 -5.48 4.49
CA THR A 18 -0.79 -5.91 5.33
C THR A 18 -1.15 -7.17 6.12
N TYR A 19 -0.17 -7.76 6.81
CA TYR A 19 -0.39 -8.85 7.77
C TYR A 19 -0.40 -8.29 9.19
N LEU A 20 -1.12 -8.93 10.11
CA LEU A 20 -1.07 -8.58 11.53
C LEU A 20 -0.28 -9.65 12.27
N GLN A 21 0.95 -9.32 12.65
CA GLN A 21 1.92 -10.25 13.24
C GLN A 21 2.50 -9.69 14.53
N GLN A 22 2.90 -10.55 15.46
CA GLN A 22 3.71 -10.13 16.61
C GLN A 22 5.05 -9.56 16.10
N ALA A 23 5.41 -8.37 16.57
CA ALA A 23 6.63 -7.67 16.17
C ALA A 23 7.29 -7.03 17.39
N GLN A 24 8.62 -7.08 17.41
CA GLN A 24 9.44 -6.43 18.42
C GLN A 24 10.26 -5.32 17.78
N THR A 25 10.11 -4.08 18.27
CA THR A 25 10.86 -2.92 17.79
C THR A 25 11.06 -1.90 18.90
N GLY A 26 12.33 -1.61 19.22
CA GLY A 26 12.67 -0.79 20.39
C GLY A 26 12.09 -1.38 21.67
N VAL A 27 11.24 -0.61 22.36
CA VAL A 27 10.56 -1.02 23.61
C VAL A 27 9.24 -1.76 23.38
N TRP A 28 8.82 -1.92 22.13
CA TRP A 28 7.54 -2.54 21.79
C TRP A 28 7.69 -4.03 21.54
N ASP A 29 6.80 -4.81 22.13
CA ASP A 29 6.52 -6.21 21.81
C ASP A 29 5.00 -6.38 21.64
N VAL A 30 4.51 -6.10 20.43
CA VAL A 30 3.07 -5.95 20.15
C VAL A 30 2.71 -6.52 18.80
N ARG A 31 1.42 -6.79 18.57
CA ARG A 31 0.93 -7.08 17.22
C ARG A 31 0.93 -5.81 16.37
N ALA A 32 1.61 -5.86 15.23
CA ALA A 32 1.72 -4.74 14.30
C ALA A 32 1.29 -5.15 12.88
N SER A 33 0.80 -4.16 12.13
CA SER A 33 0.61 -4.30 10.70
C SER A 33 1.97 -4.30 10.01
N PHE A 34 2.24 -5.32 9.20
CA PHE A 34 3.53 -5.59 8.60
C PHE A 34 3.38 -5.97 7.13
N LEU A 35 4.25 -5.41 6.27
CA LEU A 35 4.38 -5.79 4.87
C LEU A 35 5.85 -5.62 4.45
N PRO A 36 6.49 -6.61 3.79
CA PRO A 36 7.85 -6.48 3.29
C PRO A 36 8.00 -5.30 2.31
N ALA A 37 9.16 -4.63 2.34
CA ALA A 37 9.38 -3.40 1.57
C ALA A 37 9.23 -3.56 0.06
N ILE A 38 9.64 -4.72 -0.47
CA ILE A 38 9.60 -5.05 -1.90
C ILE A 38 8.21 -4.81 -2.54
N TYR A 39 7.12 -4.95 -1.78
CA TYR A 39 5.77 -4.73 -2.27
C TYR A 39 5.50 -3.25 -2.58
N PHE A 40 5.77 -2.35 -1.62
CA PHE A 40 5.51 -0.92 -1.81
C PHE A 40 6.61 -0.22 -2.61
N GLU A 41 7.83 -0.76 -2.62
CA GLU A 41 8.90 -0.36 -3.55
C GLU A 41 8.53 -0.68 -5.00
N GLY A 42 7.97 -1.88 -5.27
CA GLY A 42 7.50 -2.27 -6.58
C GLY A 42 6.46 -1.31 -7.16
N VAL A 43 5.47 -0.90 -6.35
CA VAL A 43 4.48 0.12 -6.74
C VAL A 43 5.15 1.46 -7.03
N GLY A 44 6.11 1.88 -6.20
CA GLY A 44 6.87 3.11 -6.41
C GLY A 44 7.66 3.11 -7.73
N MET A 45 8.33 2.01 -8.04
CA MET A 45 9.05 1.83 -9.32
C MET A 45 8.11 1.85 -10.53
N ALA A 46 6.86 1.40 -10.38
CA ALA A 46 5.83 1.49 -11.41
C ALA A 46 5.18 2.88 -11.54
N GLY A 47 5.62 3.88 -10.75
CA GLY A 47 5.09 5.25 -10.77
C GLY A 47 3.88 5.49 -9.87
N GLY A 48 3.44 4.47 -9.11
CA GLY A 48 2.31 4.57 -8.19
C GLY A 48 2.64 5.20 -6.84
N ILE A 49 1.61 5.40 -6.03
CA ILE A 49 1.67 5.79 -4.61
C ILE A 49 1.08 4.64 -3.80
N SER A 50 1.85 4.09 -2.87
CA SER A 50 1.44 2.98 -2.01
C SER A 50 0.69 3.48 -0.77
N VAL A 51 -0.45 2.86 -0.46
CA VAL A 51 -1.18 3.04 0.80
C VAL A 51 -1.21 1.70 1.53
N LEU A 52 -0.67 1.65 2.75
CA LEU A 52 -0.71 0.44 3.57
C LEU A 52 -2.06 0.34 4.29
N LEU A 53 -2.78 -0.75 4.04
CA LEU A 53 -4.08 -1.04 4.63
C LEU A 53 -3.92 -2.09 5.73
N PRO A 54 -4.18 -1.74 7.00
CA PRO A 54 -4.14 -2.69 8.10
C PRO A 54 -5.22 -3.77 7.95
N PRO A 55 -5.03 -4.98 8.51
CA PRO A 55 -6.07 -6.00 8.51
C PRO A 55 -7.29 -5.50 9.27
N GLN A 56 -8.43 -5.55 8.59
CA GLN A 56 -9.71 -5.10 9.08
C GLN A 56 -10.80 -5.90 8.37
N PRO A 57 -12.00 -6.03 8.95
CA PRO A 57 -13.13 -6.62 8.24
C PRO A 57 -13.35 -5.90 6.91
N ALA A 58 -13.54 -6.68 5.85
CA ALA A 58 -13.93 -6.18 4.55
C ALA A 58 -15.14 -7.01 4.09
N ASP A 59 -16.20 -6.31 3.71
CA ASP A 59 -17.41 -6.87 3.12
C ASP A 59 -17.85 -6.00 1.94
N ASP A 60 -18.86 -6.46 1.21
CA ASP A 60 -19.37 -5.80 0.01
C ASP A 60 -19.94 -4.40 0.28
N ALA A 61 -20.21 -4.03 1.54
CA ALA A 61 -20.68 -2.69 1.89
C ALA A 61 -19.54 -1.65 2.01
N ILE A 62 -18.28 -2.10 2.06
CA ILE A 62 -17.08 -1.25 2.24
C ILE A 62 -16.16 -1.24 1.00
N ALA A 63 -16.35 -2.17 0.05
CA ALA A 63 -15.50 -2.38 -1.14
C ALA A 63 -15.91 -1.59 -2.38
#